data_AF-A0A2V7VCS2-F1
#
_entry.id   AF-A0A2V7VCS2-F1
#
_cell.length_a   1.000
_cell.length_b   1.000
_cell.length_c   1.000
_cell.angle_alpha   90.00
_cell.angle_beta   90.00
_cell.angle_gamma   90.00
#
_symmetry.space_group_name_H-M   'P 1'
#
loop_
_entity.id
_entity.type
_entity.pdbx_description
1 polymer ?
#
loop_
_entity_poly.entity_id
_entity_poly.type
_entity_poly.pdbx_seq_one_letter_code
_entity_poly.pdbx_strand_id
1 'polypeptide(L)'
;EERARMMRDHGVVGRRFAGAVTQVISGSIGFDDWEWGVDLFADDPLVFKKLVYEMRFDEASAWFGEFGAFYVGLQFSPSELPKFLDGEVPKLLRH
;
A
#
# COMPACT_ATOMS: atom_id res chain seq x y z
N GLU A 1 18.25 -5.05 18.70
CA GLU A 1 16.99 -5.17 19.46
C GLU A 1 15.99 -4.06 19.13
N GLU A 2 16.44 -2.81 19.04
CA GLU A 2 15.59 -1.65 18.76
C GLU A 2 14.85 -1.70 17.43
N ARG A 3 15.52 -1.99 16.30
CA ARG A 3 14.86 -2.19 14.99
C ARG A 3 13.75 -3.24 15.06
N ALA A 4 13.99 -4.34 15.77
CA ALA A 4 13.00 -5.40 15.93
C ALA A 4 11.80 -4.94 16.78
N ARG A 5 12.01 -4.11 17.81
CA ARG A 5 10.93 -3.47 18.57
C ARG A 5 10.09 -2.58 17.66
N MET A 6 10.73 -1.65 16.94
CA MET A 6 10.02 -0.71 16.06
C MET A 6 9.20 -1.45 14.98
N MET A 7 9.76 -2.48 14.36
CA MET A 7 9.02 -3.27 13.37
C MET A 7 7.87 -4.11 13.96
N ARG A 8 7.98 -4.55 15.22
CA ARG A 8 6.86 -5.18 15.91
C ARG A 8 5.72 -4.19 16.11
N ASP A 9 6.02 -2.97 16.56
CA ASP A 9 5.04 -1.91 16.80
C ASP A 9 4.38 -1.47 15.47
N HIS A 10 5.17 -1.27 14.41
CA HIS A 10 4.68 -1.03 13.05
C HIS A 10 3.73 -2.15 12.58
N GLY A 11 4.11 -3.42 12.81
CA GLY A 11 3.26 -4.57 12.50
C GLY A 11 1.98 -4.64 13.33
N VAL A 12 1.96 -4.10 14.57
CA VAL A 12 0.72 -4.00 15.38
C VAL A 12 -0.26 -3.04 14.70
N VAL A 13 0.20 -1.90 14.20
CA VAL A 13 -0.65 -0.95 13.46
C VAL A 13 -1.22 -1.64 12.22
N GLY A 14 -0.38 -2.28 11.40
CA GLY A 14 -0.84 -2.99 10.20
C GLY A 14 -1.89 -4.06 10.47
N ARG A 15 -1.76 -4.83 11.57
CA ARG A 15 -2.75 -5.85 11.95
C ARG A 15 -4.14 -5.30 12.24
N ARG A 16 -4.29 -4.02 12.60
CA ARG A 16 -5.61 -3.38 12.80
C ARG A 16 -6.40 -3.27 11.48
N PHE A 17 -5.71 -3.34 10.36
CA PHE A 17 -6.29 -3.27 9.01
C PHE A 17 -6.38 -4.64 8.32
N ALA A 18 -6.15 -5.73 9.06
CA ALA A 18 -6.29 -7.08 8.53
C ALA A 18 -7.70 -7.31 7.97
N GLY A 19 -7.78 -7.86 6.75
CA GLY A 19 -9.02 -8.09 6.03
C GLY A 19 -9.58 -6.86 5.30
N ALA A 20 -9.08 -5.65 5.58
CA ALA A 20 -9.42 -4.44 4.84
C ALA A 20 -8.34 -4.05 3.82
N VAL A 21 -7.07 -4.32 4.12
CA VAL A 21 -5.93 -4.11 3.22
C VAL A 21 -5.09 -5.37 3.16
N THR A 22 -4.73 -5.78 1.95
CA THR A 22 -3.67 -6.75 1.70
C THR A 22 -2.42 -6.00 1.23
N GLN A 23 -1.30 -6.22 1.90
CA GLN A 23 -0.01 -5.64 1.52
C GLN A 23 0.89 -6.67 0.85
N VAL A 24 1.62 -6.25 -0.17
CA VAL A 24 2.76 -6.97 -0.73
C VAL A 24 3.98 -6.08 -0.60
N ILE A 25 5.01 -6.59 0.06
CA ILE A 25 6.27 -5.86 0.28
C ILE A 25 7.36 -6.53 -0.55
N SER A 26 7.96 -5.79 -1.45
CA SER A 26 9.10 -6.22 -2.26
C SER A 26 10.38 -5.53 -1.78
N GLY A 27 11.51 -6.24 -1.79
CA GLY A 27 12.83 -5.66 -1.53
C GLY A 27 13.54 -5.39 -2.85
N SER A 28 14.09 -4.19 -3.02
CA SER A 28 14.68 -3.71 -4.27
C SER A 28 16.10 -3.16 -4.12
N ILE A 29 16.73 -3.32 -2.94
CA ILE A 29 18.15 -2.97 -2.74
C ILE A 29 19.02 -3.65 -3.80
N GLY A 30 19.74 -2.85 -4.58
CA GLY A 30 20.59 -3.31 -5.68
C GLY A 30 19.86 -3.61 -7.00
N PHE A 31 18.54 -3.37 -7.04
CA PHE A 31 17.70 -3.55 -8.22
C PHE A 31 17.03 -2.25 -8.70
N ASP A 32 16.72 -1.33 -7.78
CA ASP A 32 16.04 -0.06 -8.07
C ASP A 32 16.51 1.06 -7.11
N ASP A 33 16.02 2.29 -7.30
CA ASP A 33 16.43 3.49 -6.57
C ASP A 33 16.01 3.49 -5.08
N TRP A 34 14.94 2.77 -4.74
CA TRP A 34 14.40 2.65 -3.38
C TRP A 34 14.65 1.27 -2.78
N GLU A 35 14.74 1.18 -1.45
CA GLU A 35 15.04 -0.08 -0.75
C GLU A 35 13.86 -1.08 -0.78
N TRP A 36 12.62 -0.58 -0.80
CA TRP A 36 11.41 -1.40 -0.80
C TRP A 36 10.32 -0.85 -1.73
N GLY A 37 9.56 -1.76 -2.34
CA GLY A 37 8.26 -1.49 -2.94
C GLY A 37 7.14 -1.90 -1.98
N VAL A 38 6.08 -1.08 -1.91
CA VAL A 38 4.91 -1.32 -1.05
C VAL A 38 3.64 -1.23 -1.89
N ASP A 39 3.05 -2.39 -2.18
CA ASP A 39 1.77 -2.47 -2.88
C ASP A 39 0.65 -2.74 -1.88
N LEU A 40 -0.43 -1.95 -1.94
CA LEU A 40 -1.60 -2.08 -1.08
C LEU A 40 -2.86 -2.34 -1.92
N PHE A 41 -3.61 -3.37 -1.56
CA PHE A 41 -4.85 -3.77 -2.22
C PHE A 41 -6.02 -3.69 -1.25
N ALA A 42 -7.12 -3.05 -1.66
CA ALA A 42 -8.36 -2.93 -0.90
C ALA A 42 -9.53 -2.61 -1.84
N ASP A 43 -10.75 -2.99 -1.44
CA ASP A 43 -11.97 -2.58 -2.15
C ASP A 43 -12.35 -1.10 -1.90
N ASP A 44 -11.91 -0.53 -0.77
CA ASP A 44 -12.11 0.88 -0.43
C ASP A 44 -10.76 1.62 -0.38
N PRO A 45 -10.49 2.57 -1.30
CA PRO A 45 -9.24 3.30 -1.32
C PRO A 45 -9.04 4.23 -0.12
N LEU A 46 -10.10 4.60 0.62
CA LEU A 46 -9.96 5.39 1.84
C LEU A 46 -9.16 4.67 2.91
N VAL A 47 -9.14 3.33 2.89
CA VAL A 47 -8.40 2.53 3.87
C VAL A 47 -6.89 2.73 3.69
N PHE A 48 -6.39 2.94 2.47
CA PHE A 48 -4.98 3.28 2.24
C PHE A 48 -4.56 4.54 2.99
N LYS A 49 -5.37 5.60 2.88
CA LYS A 49 -5.11 6.86 3.58
C LYS A 49 -5.10 6.65 5.09
N LYS A 50 -6.06 5.90 5.64
CA LYS A 50 -6.13 5.62 7.08
C LYS A 50 -4.91 4.86 7.57
N LEU A 51 -4.56 3.76 6.88
CA LEU A 51 -3.42 2.91 7.22
C LEU A 51 -2.10 3.68 7.18
N VAL A 52 -1.77 4.30 6.04
CA VAL A 52 -0.48 4.99 5.86
C VAL A 52 -0.39 6.19 6.79
N TYR A 53 -1.49 6.91 7.01
CA TYR A 53 -1.52 8.04 7.94
C TYR A 53 -1.31 7.59 9.39
N GLU A 54 -1.92 6.50 9.84
CA GLU A 54 -1.70 5.97 11.20
C GLU A 54 -0.27 5.48 11.38
N MET A 55 0.26 4.72 10.40
CA MET A 55 1.66 4.26 10.41
C MET A 55 2.66 5.42 10.46
N ARG A 56 2.38 6.57 9.83
CA ARG A 56 3.25 7.75 9.89
C ARG A 56 3.57 8.24 11.32
N PHE A 57 2.77 7.85 12.31
CA PHE A 57 3.01 8.20 13.72
C PHE A 57 3.73 7.10 14.51
N ASP A 58 3.96 5.91 13.94
CA ASP A 58 4.84 4.93 14.55
C ASP A 58 6.32 5.32 14.40
N GLU A 59 7.15 4.90 15.36
CA GLU A 59 8.55 5.33 15.46
C GLU A 59 9.40 4.92 14.24
N ALA A 60 9.10 3.77 13.62
CA ALA A 60 9.81 3.33 12.42
C ALA A 60 9.54 4.30 11.26
N SER A 61 8.27 4.63 11.03
CA SER A 61 7.87 5.48 9.91
C SER A 61 8.16 6.96 10.15
N ALA A 62 8.00 7.44 11.37
CA ALA A 62 8.16 8.85 11.72
C ALA A 62 9.61 9.31 11.58
N TRP A 63 10.56 8.47 11.99
CA TRP A 63 11.98 8.82 12.01
C TRP A 63 12.76 8.28 10.81
N PHE A 64 12.37 7.13 10.26
CA PHE A 64 13.14 6.45 9.22
C PHE A 64 12.38 6.29 7.89
N GLY A 65 11.11 6.69 7.84
CA GLY A 65 10.28 6.57 6.65
C GLY A 65 10.55 7.67 5.62
N GLU A 66 11.32 7.32 4.59
CA GLU A 66 11.43 8.09 3.35
C GLU A 66 10.53 7.47 2.28
N PHE A 67 9.76 8.30 1.58
CA PHE A 67 8.73 7.83 0.65
C PHE A 67 8.91 8.50 -0.70
N GLY A 68 8.94 7.69 -1.75
CA GLY A 68 8.82 8.15 -3.12
C GLY A 68 7.40 8.61 -3.47
N ALA A 69 7.10 8.58 -4.76
CA ALA A 69 5.77 8.93 -5.25
C ALA A 69 4.72 7.89 -4.85
N PHE A 70 3.49 8.35 -4.61
CA PHE A 70 2.33 7.49 -4.37
C PHE A 70 1.49 7.42 -5.63
N TYR A 71 1.16 6.20 -6.06
CA TYR A 71 0.27 5.93 -7.19
C TYR A 71 -0.97 5.20 -6.69
N VAL A 72 -2.14 5.58 -7.18
CA VAL A 72 -3.42 4.93 -6.88
C VAL A 72 -4.09 4.58 -8.20
N GLY A 73 -4.66 3.37 -8.29
CA GLY A 73 -5.27 2.86 -9.51
C GLY A 73 -6.50 2.02 -9.23
N LEU A 74 -7.27 1.78 -10.29
CA LEU A 74 -8.41 0.87 -10.29
C LEU A 74 -7.98 -0.49 -10.82
N GLN A 75 -8.41 -1.56 -10.16
CA GLN A 75 -8.17 -2.92 -10.64
C GLN A 75 -9.41 -3.43 -11.39
N PHE A 76 -9.25 -3.79 -12.66
CA PHE A 76 -10.29 -4.35 -13.49
C PHE A 76 -9.71 -5.36 -14.49
N SER A 77 -10.58 -6.21 -15.04
CA SER A 77 -10.17 -7.18 -16.07
C SER A 77 -9.62 -6.44 -17.31
N PRO A 78 -8.57 -6.94 -17.97
CA PRO A 78 -8.10 -6.37 -19.24
C PRO A 78 -9.20 -6.23 -20.31
N SER A 79 -10.25 -7.06 -20.25
CA SER A 79 -11.40 -6.97 -21.14
C SER A 79 -12.21 -5.66 -21.00
N GLU A 80 -12.12 -4.98 -19.85
CA GLU A 80 -12.79 -3.70 -19.59
C GLU A 80 -11.94 -2.49 -20.05
N LEU A 81 -10.72 -2.71 -20.55
CA LEU A 81 -9.83 -1.63 -20.97
C LEU A 81 -10.43 -0.73 -22.06
N PRO A 82 -11.08 -1.23 -23.13
CA PRO A 82 -11.69 -0.34 -24.13
C PRO A 82 -12.69 0.63 -23.51
N LYS A 83 -13.55 0.11 -22.61
CA LYS A 83 -14.55 0.91 -21.88
C LYS A 83 -13.91 2.03 -21.05
N PHE A 84 -12.81 1.74 -20.35
CA PHE A 84 -12.07 2.74 -19.59
C PHE A 84 -11.46 3.83 -20.50
N LEU A 85 -10.89 3.44 -21.64
CA LEU A 85 -10.30 4.38 -22.60
C LEU A 85 -11.34 5.26 -23.30
N ASP A 86 -12.58 4.78 -23.43
CA ASP A 86 -13.72 5.57 -23.90
C ASP A 86 -14.28 6.53 -22.83
N GLY A 87 -13.66 6.58 -21.64
CA GLY A 87 -14.05 7.48 -20.55
C GLY A 87 -15.18 6.95 -19.67
N GLU A 88 -15.57 5.68 -19.83
CA GLU A 88 -16.58 5.05 -19.00
C GLU A 88 -15.98 4.33 -17.79
N VAL A 89 -16.81 4.08 -16.77
CA VAL A 89 -16.37 3.35 -15.56
C VAL A 89 -16.30 1.84 -15.86
N PRO A 90 -15.10 1.21 -15.81
CA PRO A 90 -14.96 -0.22 -16.01
C PRO A 90 -15.56 -0.99 -14.83
N LYS A 91 -15.97 -2.24 -15.07
CA LYS A 91 -16.37 -3.13 -13.99
C LYS A 91 -15.14 -3.50 -13.16
N LEU A 92 -15.10 -3.02 -11.93
CA LEU A 92 -14.02 -3.28 -10.99
C LEU A 92 -14.00 -4.75 -10.55
N LEU A 93 -12.79 -5.28 -10.35
CA LEU A 93 -12.60 -6.50 -9.59
C LEU A 93 -12.87 -6.18 -8.11
N ARG A 94 -13.61 -7.06 -7.43
CA ARG A 94 -13.82 -7.02 -5.98
C ARG A 94 -13.23 -8.28 -5.39
N HIS A 95 -12.52 -8.15 -4.28
CA HIS A 95 -11.94 -9.27 -3.55
C HIS A 95 -12.88 -9.81 -2.47
#